data_AF-A0A954BSJ5-F1
#
_entry.id   AF-A0A954BSJ5-F1
#
_cell.length_a   1.000
_cell.length_b   1.000
_cell.length_c   1.000
_cell.angle_alpha   90.00
_cell.angle_beta   90.00
_cell.angle_gamma   90.00
#
_symmetry.space_group_name_H-M   'P 1'
#
loop_
_entity.id
_entity.type
_entity.pdbx_description
1 polymer ?
#
loop_
_entity_poly.entity_id
_entity_poly.type
_entity_poly.pdbx_seq_one_letter_code
_entity_poly.pdbx_strand_id
1 'polypeptide(L)'
;MKTCLRIAIACMFLAGSCVFAGPGKDDGEKPKKAPREDSPEFGPPGQATLTPNGECVVASELMGDWKLDWARTREILGKDPFFKAEELHFTEDRQAANRILRDLTTWHTALLADGLKADSARRLGRAMQTIYLAGNLRKGTTYLPDHDFALTVLNGNPYLMVHAGDGFFYECSSVMLARDVDGDNDLLFLGGPGNDESFIVYHRAKKKEPKQEE
;
A
#
# COMPACT_ATOMS: atom_id res chain seq x y z
N MET A 1 14.54 -28.98 15.97
CA MET A 1 14.70 -28.94 14.49
C MET A 1 14.43 -27.51 14.05
N LYS A 2 15.41 -26.81 13.46
CA LYS A 2 15.21 -25.45 12.92
C LYS A 2 14.76 -25.58 11.48
N THR A 3 13.47 -25.40 11.23
CA THR A 3 12.90 -25.40 9.89
C THR A 3 13.36 -24.13 9.18
N CYS A 4 14.26 -24.25 8.21
CA CYS A 4 14.62 -23.13 7.33
C CYS A 4 13.41 -22.81 6.44
N LEU A 5 12.66 -21.78 6.81
CA LEU A 5 11.56 -21.23 6.04
C LEU A 5 12.11 -20.64 4.73
N ARG A 6 11.60 -21.10 3.60
CA ARG A 6 11.86 -20.52 2.28
C ARG A 6 10.61 -19.74 1.90
N ILE A 7 10.76 -18.44 1.61
CA ILE A 7 9.66 -17.58 1.15
C ILE A 7 9.93 -17.27 -0.31
N ALA A 8 8.93 -17.49 -1.18
CA ALA A 8 8.95 -16.95 -2.53
C ALA A 8 8.43 -15.51 -2.48
N ILE A 9 9.33 -14.55 -2.32
CA ILE A 9 8.96 -13.13 -2.38
C ILE A 9 8.81 -12.75 -3.84
N ALA A 10 7.58 -12.50 -4.29
CA ALA A 10 7.34 -11.83 -5.55
C ALA A 10 7.64 -10.32 -5.39
N CYS A 11 8.92 -9.95 -5.33
CA CYS A 11 9.36 -8.57 -5.42
C CYS A 11 9.29 -8.13 -6.89
N MET A 12 8.16 -7.56 -7.33
CA MET A 12 8.18 -6.78 -8.56
C MET A 12 8.67 -5.37 -8.25
N PHE A 13 9.87 -5.07 -8.75
CA PHE A 13 10.27 -3.72 -9.08
C PHE A 13 9.28 -3.19 -10.12
N LEU A 14 8.34 -2.36 -9.68
CA LEU A 14 7.65 -1.48 -10.62
C LEU A 14 8.75 -0.68 -11.31
N ALA A 15 8.90 -0.87 -12.62
CA ALA A 15 9.92 -0.22 -13.45
C ALA A 15 9.63 1.28 -13.56
N GLY A 16 9.84 2.00 -12.46
CA GLY A 16 9.72 3.43 -12.31
C GLY A 16 11.07 4.04 -11.95
N SER A 17 12.13 3.66 -12.67
CA SER A 17 13.46 4.30 -12.63
C SER A 17 14.07 4.44 -11.22
N CYS A 18 14.78 3.41 -10.79
CA CYS A 18 15.85 3.55 -9.83
C CYS A 18 16.91 4.53 -10.36
N VAL A 19 16.93 5.77 -9.86
CA VAL A 19 18.15 6.59 -9.89
C VAL A 19 18.93 6.25 -8.64
N PHE A 20 19.71 5.17 -8.69
CA PHE A 20 20.84 5.02 -7.77
C PHE A 20 21.99 5.84 -8.36
N ALA A 21 22.27 7.01 -7.78
CA ALA A 21 23.52 7.71 -7.99
C ALA A 21 24.61 7.00 -7.17
N GLY A 22 25.26 6.01 -7.77
CA GLY A 22 26.60 5.58 -7.35
C GLY A 22 27.65 6.50 -8.00
N PRO A 23 28.79 6.78 -7.35
CA PRO A 23 29.82 7.61 -7.95
C PRO A 23 30.58 6.76 -8.98
N GLY A 24 30.29 6.97 -10.26
CA GLY A 24 30.86 6.22 -11.37
C GLY A 24 31.12 7.14 -12.57
N LYS A 25 32.36 7.09 -13.04
CA LYS A 25 33.03 8.03 -13.94
C LYS A 25 32.27 8.42 -15.22
N ASP A 26 32.57 9.66 -15.58
CA ASP A 26 32.32 10.38 -16.82
C ASP A 26 32.85 9.60 -18.03
N ASP A 27 31.96 9.00 -18.82
CA ASP A 27 32.23 8.53 -20.19
C ASP A 27 31.02 8.92 -21.06
N GLY A 28 31.26 9.88 -21.98
CA GLY A 28 30.26 10.66 -22.70
C GLY A 28 29.46 9.93 -23.79
N GLU A 29 28.69 8.91 -23.46
CA GLU A 29 27.60 8.42 -24.32
C GLU A 29 26.24 8.69 -23.66
N LYS A 30 25.45 9.58 -24.27
CA LYS A 30 24.05 9.78 -23.87
C LYS A 30 23.29 8.47 -24.10
N PRO A 31 22.74 7.83 -23.06
CA PRO A 31 21.92 6.64 -23.27
C PRO A 31 20.71 7.02 -24.12
N LYS A 32 20.54 6.34 -25.26
CA LYS A 32 19.32 6.43 -26.06
C LYS A 32 18.16 5.99 -25.18
N LYS A 33 17.31 6.95 -24.79
CA LYS A 33 16.04 6.66 -24.11
C LYS A 33 15.25 5.71 -25.00
N ALA A 34 14.98 4.51 -24.50
CA ALA A 34 13.95 3.65 -25.08
C ALA A 34 12.62 4.43 -25.11
N PRO A 35 11.76 4.22 -26.12
CA PRO A 35 10.41 4.77 -26.10
C PRO A 35 9.69 4.18 -24.89
N ARG A 36 9.29 5.02 -23.93
CA ARG A 36 8.31 4.62 -22.91
C ARG A 36 6.96 4.62 -23.60
N GLU A 37 6.52 3.45 -24.07
CA GLU A 37 5.10 3.23 -24.29
C GLU A 37 4.41 3.36 -22.93
N ASP A 38 3.39 4.21 -22.90
CA ASP A 38 2.38 4.37 -21.86
C ASP A 38 2.89 4.70 -20.45
N SER A 39 3.54 5.86 -20.32
CA SER A 39 3.48 6.55 -19.02
C SER A 39 2.02 6.97 -18.80
N PRO A 40 1.37 6.62 -17.67
CA PRO A 40 -0.01 7.00 -17.42
C PRO A 40 -0.17 8.51 -17.60
N GLU A 41 -1.16 8.93 -18.38
CA GLU A 41 -1.46 10.36 -18.56
C GLU A 41 -1.84 10.94 -17.20
N PHE A 42 -0.97 11.80 -16.67
CA PHE A 42 -1.16 12.39 -15.35
C PHE A 42 -2.21 13.50 -15.40
N GLY A 43 -3.09 13.54 -14.40
CA GLY A 43 -4.04 14.64 -14.20
C GLY A 43 -3.36 15.97 -13.86
N PRO A 44 -4.13 17.07 -13.77
CA PRO A 44 -3.62 18.38 -13.36
C PRO A 44 -2.85 18.31 -12.03
N PRO A 45 -1.79 19.11 -11.85
CA PRO A 45 -1.04 19.15 -10.60
C PRO A 45 -1.94 19.33 -9.37
N GLY A 46 -1.82 18.41 -8.42
CA GLY A 46 -2.52 18.46 -7.15
C GLY A 46 -3.91 17.83 -7.12
N GLN A 47 -4.38 17.26 -8.24
CA GLN A 47 -5.57 16.42 -8.27
C GLN A 47 -5.17 14.95 -8.09
N ALA A 48 -5.79 14.26 -7.12
CA ALA A 48 -5.66 12.80 -7.02
C ALA A 48 -6.53 12.12 -8.07
N THR A 49 -5.99 11.12 -8.75
CA THR A 49 -6.71 10.31 -9.74
C THR A 49 -6.57 8.82 -9.45
N LEU A 50 -7.69 8.09 -9.57
CA LEU A 50 -7.68 6.63 -9.56
C LEU A 50 -7.33 6.13 -10.96
N THR A 51 -6.26 5.36 -11.06
CA THR A 51 -5.77 4.76 -12.29
C THR A 51 -5.57 3.28 -12.02
N PRO A 52 -6.63 2.46 -12.19
CA PRO A 52 -6.53 1.02 -12.04
C PRO A 52 -5.45 0.50 -12.97
N ASN A 53 -4.47 -0.22 -12.42
CA ASN A 53 -3.42 -0.86 -13.22
C ASN A 53 -3.48 -2.36 -12.99
N GLY A 54 -3.82 -3.11 -14.04
CA GLY A 54 -3.87 -4.57 -13.99
C GLY A 54 -2.51 -5.24 -13.76
N GLU A 55 -1.41 -4.52 -13.96
CA GLU A 55 -0.06 -5.00 -13.66
C GLU A 55 0.32 -4.80 -12.18
N CYS A 56 -0.42 -3.96 -11.45
CA CYS A 56 -0.21 -3.77 -10.02
C CYS A 56 -0.83 -4.94 -9.24
N VAL A 57 -0.09 -6.05 -9.14
CA VAL A 57 -0.53 -7.28 -8.43
C VAL A 57 -1.03 -6.98 -7.01
N VAL A 58 -0.39 -6.04 -6.30
CA VAL A 58 -0.85 -5.62 -4.97
C VAL A 58 -2.26 -5.04 -5.02
N ALA A 59 -2.54 -4.15 -5.98
CA ALA A 59 -3.87 -3.56 -6.14
C ALA A 59 -4.92 -4.62 -6.52
N SER A 60 -4.58 -5.51 -7.46
CA SER A 60 -5.50 -6.55 -7.95
C SER A 60 -5.93 -7.54 -6.86
N GLU A 61 -5.03 -7.82 -5.92
CA GLU A 61 -5.22 -8.89 -4.93
C GLU A 61 -5.51 -8.37 -3.51
N LEU A 62 -5.33 -7.09 -3.19
CA LEU A 62 -5.52 -6.60 -1.82
C LEU A 62 -6.95 -6.78 -1.28
N MET A 63 -7.95 -6.78 -2.16
CA MET A 63 -9.37 -6.90 -1.80
C MET A 63 -9.68 -8.17 -1.00
N GLY A 64 -10.68 -8.06 -0.11
CA GLY A 64 -11.22 -9.16 0.68
C GLY A 64 -10.78 -9.16 2.15
N ASP A 65 -10.98 -10.31 2.78
CA ASP A 65 -10.80 -10.50 4.21
C ASP A 65 -9.42 -11.06 4.56
N TRP A 66 -8.82 -10.51 5.59
CA TRP A 66 -7.50 -10.84 6.10
C TRP A 66 -7.55 -11.03 7.60
N LYS A 67 -6.80 -12.01 8.10
CA LYS A 67 -6.69 -12.33 9.53
C LYS A 67 -5.24 -12.26 9.97
N LEU A 68 -5.01 -11.73 11.17
CA LEU A 68 -3.68 -11.59 11.74
C LEU A 68 -3.01 -12.96 11.90
N ASP A 69 -1.81 -13.11 11.34
CA ASP A 69 -0.93 -14.23 11.63
C ASP A 69 -0.07 -13.87 12.85
N TRP A 70 -0.57 -14.23 14.02
CA TRP A 70 0.08 -13.97 15.30
C TRP A 70 1.47 -14.58 15.40
N ALA A 71 1.64 -15.80 14.88
CA ALA A 71 2.90 -16.53 14.99
C ALA A 71 4.00 -15.84 14.17
N ARG A 72 3.72 -15.56 12.89
CA ARG A 72 4.68 -14.88 12.00
C ARG A 72 4.92 -13.44 12.42
N THR A 73 3.88 -12.73 12.85
CA THR A 73 4.01 -11.37 13.35
C THR A 73 4.92 -11.32 14.58
N ARG A 74 4.74 -12.22 15.55
CA ARG A 74 5.60 -12.31 16.74
C ARG A 74 7.04 -12.67 16.36
N GLU A 75 7.23 -13.58 15.42
CA GLU A 75 8.55 -13.97 14.93
C GLU A 75 9.30 -12.76 14.33
N ILE A 76 8.64 -11.97 13.48
CA ILE A 76 9.22 -10.78 12.85
C ILE A 76 9.47 -9.67 13.87
N LEU A 77 8.53 -9.43 14.79
CA LEU A 77 8.65 -8.37 15.78
C LEU A 77 9.60 -8.71 16.94
N GLY A 78 9.84 -9.99 17.20
CA GLY A 78 10.53 -10.47 18.41
C GLY A 78 9.74 -10.23 19.70
N LYS A 79 8.48 -9.80 19.62
CA LYS A 79 7.59 -9.48 20.75
C LYS A 79 6.12 -9.58 20.34
N ASP A 80 5.22 -9.54 21.33
CA ASP A 80 3.79 -9.46 21.06
C ASP A 80 3.40 -8.13 20.41
N PRO A 81 2.55 -8.14 19.37
CA PRO A 81 2.09 -6.91 18.74
C PRO A 81 1.20 -6.12 19.71
N PHE A 82 1.55 -4.86 19.96
CA PHE A 82 1.01 -4.08 21.08
C PHE A 82 -0.47 -3.68 20.89
N PHE A 83 -0.93 -3.42 19.66
CA PHE A 83 -2.34 -3.16 19.32
C PHE A 83 -2.51 -3.35 17.82
N LYS A 84 -3.22 -4.38 17.37
CA LYS A 84 -3.54 -4.57 15.95
C LYS A 84 -4.92 -5.15 15.75
N ALA A 85 -5.57 -4.70 14.69
CA ALA A 85 -6.82 -5.29 14.25
C ALA A 85 -6.57 -6.75 13.91
N GLU A 86 -7.27 -7.67 14.58
CA GLU A 86 -7.17 -9.11 14.34
C GLU A 86 -7.66 -9.47 12.93
N GLU A 87 -8.56 -8.67 12.39
CA GLU A 87 -9.09 -8.83 11.04
C GLU A 87 -9.09 -7.50 10.31
N LEU A 88 -8.81 -7.56 9.00
CA LEU A 88 -8.94 -6.44 8.08
C LEU A 88 -9.84 -6.88 6.95
N HIS A 89 -10.74 -6.00 6.50
CA HIS A 89 -11.58 -6.28 5.35
C HIS A 89 -11.51 -5.09 4.40
N PHE A 90 -11.00 -5.36 3.21
CA PHE A 90 -10.88 -4.37 2.14
C PHE A 90 -12.01 -4.59 1.14
N THR A 91 -12.81 -3.56 0.91
CA THR A 91 -13.92 -3.60 -0.04
C THR A 91 -13.85 -2.45 -1.02
N GLU A 92 -14.28 -2.71 -2.25
CA GLU A 92 -14.51 -1.66 -3.23
C GLU A 92 -15.72 -0.82 -2.79
N ASP A 93 -15.50 0.46 -2.55
CA ASP A 93 -16.55 1.44 -2.28
C ASP A 93 -16.25 2.72 -3.06
N ARG A 94 -17.10 3.01 -4.04
CA ARG A 94 -16.95 4.19 -4.90
C ARG A 94 -17.13 5.49 -4.12
N GLN A 95 -17.98 5.53 -3.11
CA GLN A 95 -18.17 6.72 -2.29
C GLN A 95 -16.95 6.96 -1.40
N ALA A 96 -16.42 5.91 -0.77
CA ALA A 96 -15.16 5.97 -0.04
C ALA A 96 -14.01 6.44 -0.93
N ALA A 97 -13.88 5.88 -2.13
CA ALA A 97 -12.88 6.30 -3.11
C ALA A 97 -13.01 7.79 -3.46
N ASN A 98 -14.23 8.29 -3.68
CA ASN A 98 -14.44 9.71 -3.96
C ASN A 98 -14.07 10.61 -2.76
N ARG A 99 -14.41 10.20 -1.52
CA ARG A 99 -14.06 10.94 -0.30
C ARG A 99 -12.56 11.04 -0.14
N ILE A 100 -11.83 9.92 -0.24
CA ILE A 100 -10.38 9.93 -0.06
C ILE A 100 -9.66 10.73 -1.15
N LEU A 101 -10.09 10.64 -2.42
CA LEU A 101 -9.48 11.44 -3.50
C LEU A 101 -9.68 12.95 -3.27
N ARG A 102 -10.87 13.36 -2.82
CA ARG A 102 -11.17 14.75 -2.46
C ARG A 102 -10.31 15.21 -1.27
N ASP A 103 -10.21 14.38 -0.24
CA ASP A 103 -9.54 14.75 1.00
C ASP A 103 -8.02 14.81 0.80
N LEU A 104 -7.42 13.90 0.01
CA LEU A 104 -6.03 13.97 -0.43
C LEU A 104 -5.76 15.25 -1.25
N THR A 105 -6.65 15.58 -2.20
CA THR A 105 -6.55 16.81 -3.01
C THR A 105 -6.56 18.07 -2.14
N THR A 106 -7.47 18.10 -1.16
CA THR A 106 -7.58 19.19 -0.20
C THR A 106 -6.32 19.30 0.67
N TRP A 107 -5.83 18.18 1.17
CA TRP A 107 -4.64 18.13 2.01
C TRP A 107 -3.39 18.62 1.26
N HIS A 108 -3.19 18.16 0.03
CA HIS A 108 -2.06 18.59 -0.81
C HIS A 108 -2.12 20.08 -1.12
N THR A 109 -3.30 20.61 -1.45
CA THR A 109 -3.51 22.05 -1.68
C THR A 109 -3.16 22.87 -0.44
N ALA A 110 -3.60 22.41 0.74
CA ALA A 110 -3.27 23.07 2.01
C ALA A 110 -1.76 23.03 2.32
N LEU A 111 -1.08 21.91 2.06
CA LEU A 111 0.37 21.80 2.25
C LEU A 111 1.16 22.71 1.31
N LEU A 112 0.71 22.88 0.07
CA LEU A 112 1.32 23.83 -0.87
C LEU A 112 1.16 25.28 -0.41
N ALA A 113 -0.01 25.63 0.13
CA ALA A 113 -0.29 26.97 0.64
C ALA A 113 0.53 27.32 1.90
N ASP A 114 0.85 26.33 2.75
CA ASP A 114 1.58 26.51 4.01
C ASP A 114 3.06 26.90 3.78
N GLY A 115 3.64 26.64 2.59
CA GLY A 115 4.99 27.09 2.18
C GLY A 115 6.18 26.47 2.94
N LEU A 116 6.03 26.20 4.24
CA LEU A 116 7.00 25.59 5.15
C LEU A 116 7.09 24.06 5.01
N LYS A 117 6.16 23.46 4.25
CA LYS A 117 6.05 22.00 4.04
C LYS A 117 6.22 21.60 2.58
N ALA A 118 7.03 22.34 1.82
CA ALA A 118 7.24 22.12 0.39
C ALA A 118 7.64 20.68 0.06
N ASP A 119 8.51 20.05 0.86
CA ASP A 119 8.93 18.67 0.61
C ASP A 119 7.84 17.64 0.93
N SER A 120 7.06 17.85 2.00
CA SER A 120 5.90 17.02 2.30
C SER A 120 4.83 17.15 1.23
N ALA A 121 4.56 18.37 0.75
CA ALA A 121 3.65 18.62 -0.36
C ALA A 121 4.12 17.90 -1.63
N ARG A 122 5.41 17.99 -1.98
CA ARG A 122 5.98 17.26 -3.13
C ARG A 122 5.89 15.75 -2.98
N ARG A 123 6.17 15.21 -1.79
CA ARG A 123 6.09 13.76 -1.52
C ARG A 123 4.66 13.26 -1.65
N LEU A 124 3.72 13.97 -1.04
CA LEU A 124 2.30 13.67 -1.15
C LEU A 124 1.81 13.80 -2.58
N GLY A 125 2.20 14.87 -3.28
CA GLY A 125 1.87 15.09 -4.69
C GLY A 125 2.34 13.94 -5.58
N ARG A 126 3.56 13.42 -5.36
CA ARG A 126 4.04 12.22 -6.07
C ARG A 126 3.22 10.97 -5.76
N ALA A 127 2.84 10.74 -4.51
CA ALA A 127 1.96 9.62 -4.17
C ALA A 127 0.56 9.80 -4.79
N MET A 128 0.03 11.01 -4.84
CA MET A 128 -1.29 11.27 -5.43
C MET A 128 -1.32 11.21 -6.96
N GLN A 129 -0.17 11.21 -7.64
CA GLN A 129 -0.10 11.09 -9.10
C GLN A 129 -0.76 9.80 -9.62
N THR A 130 -0.75 8.73 -8.82
CA THR A 130 -1.36 7.47 -9.21
C THR A 130 -1.87 6.73 -7.98
N ILE A 131 -3.20 6.73 -7.82
CA ILE A 131 -3.88 5.85 -6.88
C ILE A 131 -4.31 4.60 -7.66
N TYR A 132 -3.89 3.42 -7.23
CA TYR A 132 -4.16 2.16 -7.94
C TYR A 132 -5.45 1.49 -7.48
N LEU A 133 -5.81 1.70 -6.22
CA LEU A 133 -6.98 1.12 -5.58
C LEU A 133 -7.46 2.06 -4.48
N ALA A 134 -8.76 2.20 -4.31
CA ALA A 134 -9.34 2.94 -3.19
C ALA A 134 -10.69 2.34 -2.83
N GLY A 135 -11.08 2.46 -1.57
CA GLY A 135 -12.31 1.87 -1.07
C GLY A 135 -12.42 1.98 0.44
N ASN A 136 -13.10 1.02 1.04
CA ASN A 136 -13.32 0.98 2.48
C ASN A 136 -12.51 -0.14 3.16
N LEU A 137 -11.98 0.17 4.33
CA LEU A 137 -11.22 -0.71 5.20
C LEU A 137 -11.95 -0.80 6.53
N ARG A 138 -12.49 -1.99 6.81
CA ARG A 138 -12.99 -2.33 8.14
C ARG A 138 -11.92 -3.06 8.94
N LYS A 139 -11.66 -2.58 10.16
CA LYS A 139 -10.86 -3.29 11.16
C LYS A 139 -11.85 -4.09 12.02
N GLY A 140 -11.72 -5.42 12.09
CA GLY A 140 -12.67 -6.34 12.74
C GLY A 140 -12.87 -6.17 14.26
N THR A 141 -12.34 -5.10 14.84
CA THR A 141 -12.62 -4.68 16.22
C THR A 141 -13.85 -3.78 16.23
N THR A 142 -14.88 -4.15 16.99
CA THR A 142 -16.22 -3.51 17.05
C THR A 142 -16.24 -2.02 17.40
N TYR A 143 -15.10 -1.44 17.79
CA TYR A 143 -15.01 -0.08 18.35
C TYR A 143 -14.37 0.95 17.42
N LEU A 144 -13.85 0.54 16.26
CA LEU A 144 -13.24 1.46 15.31
C LEU A 144 -14.19 1.69 14.13
N PRO A 145 -14.43 2.96 13.73
CA PRO A 145 -15.22 3.24 12.54
C PRO A 145 -14.53 2.67 11.30
N ASP A 146 -15.33 2.38 10.29
CA ASP A 146 -14.80 2.03 8.97
C ASP A 146 -13.93 3.18 8.45
N HIS A 147 -12.80 2.83 7.84
CA HIS A 147 -11.83 3.79 7.33
C HIS A 147 -11.86 3.81 5.80
N ASP A 148 -11.71 4.97 5.19
CA ASP A 148 -11.44 5.03 3.76
C ASP A 148 -9.95 4.75 3.53
N PHE A 149 -9.60 4.00 2.49
CA PHE A 149 -8.21 3.70 2.15
C PHE A 149 -7.89 4.00 0.68
N ALA A 150 -6.61 4.27 0.42
CA ALA A 150 -6.05 4.40 -0.91
C ALA A 150 -4.70 3.67 -0.99
N LEU A 151 -4.51 2.87 -2.03
CA LEU A 151 -3.24 2.23 -2.36
C LEU A 151 -2.52 3.06 -3.44
N THR A 152 -1.28 3.42 -3.15
CA THR A 152 -0.44 4.26 -4.00
C THR A 152 1.00 3.75 -4.00
N VAL A 153 1.88 4.38 -4.77
CA VAL A 153 3.32 4.21 -4.72
C VAL A 153 3.98 5.47 -4.17
N LEU A 154 4.75 5.33 -3.10
CA LEU A 154 5.60 6.39 -2.56
C LEU A 154 7.05 5.91 -2.56
N ASN A 155 7.93 6.70 -3.18
CA ASN A 155 9.37 6.38 -3.34
C ASN A 155 9.62 4.99 -3.98
N GLY A 156 8.75 4.55 -4.89
CA GLY A 156 8.88 3.27 -5.59
C GLY A 156 8.29 2.06 -4.85
N ASN A 157 7.79 2.23 -3.62
CA ASN A 157 7.18 1.16 -2.84
C ASN A 157 5.65 1.34 -2.75
N PRO A 158 4.86 0.26 -2.74
CA PRO A 158 3.43 0.33 -2.46
C PRO A 158 3.16 0.79 -1.02
N TYR A 159 2.23 1.74 -0.87
CA TYR A 159 1.77 2.24 0.41
C TYR A 159 0.24 2.27 0.47
N LEU A 160 -0.28 1.83 1.61
CA LEU A 160 -1.67 2.02 2.01
C LEU A 160 -1.77 3.31 2.81
N MET A 161 -2.57 4.25 2.33
CA MET A 161 -2.99 5.43 3.07
C MET A 161 -4.37 5.18 3.64
N VAL A 162 -4.52 5.26 4.97
CA VAL A 162 -5.79 5.03 5.67
C VAL A 162 -6.25 6.32 6.34
N HIS A 163 -7.47 6.75 6.02
CA HIS A 163 -8.10 7.95 6.58
C HIS A 163 -8.87 7.62 7.85
N ALA A 164 -8.59 8.32 8.95
CA ALA A 164 -9.22 8.09 10.24
C ALA A 164 -10.60 8.77 10.41
N GLY A 165 -11.08 9.52 9.41
CA GLY A 165 -12.37 10.22 9.47
C GLY A 165 -12.34 11.58 10.19
N ASP A 166 -11.39 11.81 11.12
CA ASP A 166 -11.29 13.03 11.92
C ASP A 166 -9.99 13.83 11.65
N GLY A 167 -9.79 14.27 10.40
CA GLY A 167 -8.76 15.26 10.06
C GLY A 167 -7.88 14.86 8.86
N PHE A 168 -6.73 15.52 8.73
CA PHE A 168 -5.76 15.29 7.64
C PHE A 168 -4.78 14.13 7.94
N PHE A 169 -5.05 13.30 8.93
CA PHE A 169 -4.13 12.25 9.34
C PHE A 169 -4.36 10.99 8.51
N TYR A 170 -3.33 10.61 7.75
CA TYR A 170 -3.27 9.34 7.06
C TYR A 170 -2.25 8.45 7.74
N GLU A 171 -2.67 7.31 8.26
CA GLU A 171 -1.73 6.23 8.58
C GLU A 171 -1.19 5.71 7.24
N CYS A 172 0.12 5.79 7.06
CA CYS A 172 0.80 5.28 5.87
C CYS A 172 1.52 3.99 6.26
N SER A 173 1.15 2.89 5.62
CA SER A 173 1.78 1.59 5.81
C SER A 173 2.40 1.12 4.51
N SER A 174 3.66 0.69 4.56
CA SER A 174 4.23 -0.06 3.43
C SER A 174 3.45 -1.37 3.26
N VAL A 175 3.20 -1.76 2.01
CA VAL A 175 2.39 -2.95 1.69
C VAL A 175 3.19 -3.91 0.83
N MET A 176 3.16 -5.19 1.21
CA MET A 176 3.65 -6.27 0.38
C MET A 176 2.65 -7.43 0.41
N LEU A 177 2.39 -8.01 -0.76
CA LEU A 177 1.70 -9.29 -0.88
C LEU A 177 2.72 -10.37 -1.25
N ALA A 178 2.58 -11.54 -0.64
CA ALA A 178 3.34 -12.72 -1.00
C ALA A 178 2.42 -13.94 -0.99
N ARG A 179 2.78 -14.97 -1.76
CA ARG A 179 2.13 -16.28 -1.65
C ARG A 179 2.90 -17.13 -0.67
N ASP A 180 2.20 -17.83 0.22
CA ASP A 180 2.82 -18.84 1.07
C ASP A 180 3.41 -19.95 0.18
N VAL A 181 4.56 -20.50 0.56
CA VAL A 181 5.26 -21.51 -0.24
C VAL A 181 4.51 -22.83 -0.31
N ASP A 182 3.72 -23.12 0.71
CA ASP A 182 2.79 -24.26 0.70
C ASP A 182 1.61 -24.03 -0.25
N GLY A 183 1.51 -22.83 -0.88
CA GLY A 183 0.54 -22.49 -1.91
C GLY A 183 -0.88 -22.24 -1.42
N ASP A 184 -1.16 -22.59 -0.16
CA ASP A 184 -2.52 -22.65 0.36
C ASP A 184 -3.09 -21.29 0.81
N ASN A 185 -2.25 -20.26 1.00
CA ASN A 185 -2.70 -18.96 1.50
C ASN A 185 -1.88 -17.79 0.92
N ASP A 186 -2.53 -16.65 0.66
CA ASP A 186 -1.84 -15.38 0.42
C ASP A 186 -1.51 -14.70 1.75
N LEU A 187 -0.40 -13.95 1.76
CA LEU A 187 0.11 -13.19 2.89
C LEU A 187 0.13 -11.71 2.56
N LEU A 188 -0.35 -10.91 3.50
CA LEU A 188 -0.31 -9.46 3.46
C LEU A 188 0.60 -8.97 4.58
N PHE A 189 1.64 -8.23 4.21
CA PHE A 189 2.54 -7.58 5.12
C PHE A 189 2.21 -6.09 5.15
N LEU A 190 1.88 -5.57 6.33
CA LEU A 190 1.66 -4.14 6.59
C LEU A 190 2.75 -3.62 7.51
N GLY A 191 3.62 -2.76 6.97
CA GLY A 191 4.68 -2.12 7.72
C GLY A 191 4.23 -0.78 8.30
N GLY A 192 5.10 -0.19 9.10
CA GLY A 192 4.91 1.18 9.57
C GLY A 192 5.18 2.24 8.50
N PRO A 193 5.05 3.54 8.87
CA PRO A 193 5.37 4.65 7.99
C PRO A 193 6.88 4.77 7.68
N GLY A 194 7.74 4.25 8.57
CA GLY A 194 9.18 4.12 8.34
C GLY A 194 9.56 2.91 7.48
N ASN A 195 10.73 2.98 6.82
CA ASN A 195 11.31 1.86 6.07
C ASN A 195 11.97 0.80 7.00
N ASP A 196 12.24 1.17 8.23
CA ASP A 196 12.88 0.37 9.27
C ASP A 196 11.87 -0.24 10.26
N GLU A 197 10.59 0.05 10.07
CA GLU A 197 9.53 -0.49 10.91
C GLU A 197 9.18 -1.91 10.48
N SER A 198 9.07 -2.79 11.48
CA SER A 198 8.72 -4.19 11.29
C SER A 198 7.31 -4.36 10.73
N PHE A 199 7.11 -5.45 10.00
CA PHE A 199 5.82 -5.80 9.40
C PHE A 199 4.91 -6.55 10.37
N ILE A 200 3.61 -6.26 10.27
CA ILE A 200 2.55 -7.15 10.74
C ILE A 200 2.10 -8.00 9.57
N VAL A 201 1.89 -9.29 9.83
CA VAL A 201 1.55 -10.27 8.81
C VAL A 201 0.12 -10.70 8.98
N TYR A 202 -0.61 -10.69 7.89
CA TYR A 202 -1.96 -11.22 7.78
C TYR A 202 -1.98 -12.36 6.76
N HIS A 203 -2.85 -13.34 6.97
CA HIS A 203 -3.18 -14.33 5.95
C HIS A 203 -4.58 -14.05 5.41
N ARG A 204 -4.80 -14.35 4.13
CA ARG A 204 -6.12 -14.26 3.53
C ARG A 204 -7.09 -15.19 4.27
N ALA A 205 -8.24 -14.69 4.68
CA ALA A 205 -9.25 -15.52 5.31
C ALA A 205 -9.82 -16.49 4.26
N LYS A 206 -9.86 -17.78 4.58
CA LYS A 206 -10.53 -18.76 3.71
C LYS A 206 -12.01 -18.41 3.63
N LYS A 207 -12.55 -18.31 2.42
CA LYS A 207 -14.00 -18.20 2.22
C LYS A 207 -14.64 -19.40 2.92
N LYS A 208 -15.50 -19.17 3.92
CA LYS A 208 -16.31 -20.24 4.46
C LYS A 208 -17.18 -20.73 3.32
N GLU A 209 -17.01 -21.97 2.90
CA GLU A 209 -17.96 -22.60 2.00
C GLU A 209 -19.34 -22.52 2.66
N PRO A 210 -20.40 -22.13 1.92
CA PRO A 210 -21.73 -22.11 2.49
C PRO A 210 -22.02 -23.50 3.03
N LYS A 211 -22.37 -23.59 4.32
CA LYS A 211 -22.88 -24.84 4.88
C LYS A 211 -24.08 -25.22 4.03
N GLN A 212 -23.98 -26.32 3.29
CA GLN A 212 -25.15 -26.93 2.70
C GLN A 212 -26.07 -27.30 3.88
N GLU A 213 -27.22 -26.65 3.95
CA GLU A 213 -28.28 -27.04 4.87
C GLU A 213 -28.74 -28.44 4.42
N GLU A 214 -28.48 -29.46 5.26
CA GLU A 214 -29.02 -30.81 5.11
C GLU A 214 -30.52 -30.85 5.44
#